data_AF-A0A976QCW4-F1
#
_entry.id   AF-A0A976QCW4-F1
#
_cell.length_a   1.000
_cell.length_b   1.000
_cell.length_c   1.000
_cell.angle_alpha   90.00
_cell.angle_beta   90.00
_cell.angle_gamma   90.00
#
_symmetry.space_group_name_H-M   'P 1'
#
loop_
_entity.id
_entity.type
_entity.pdbx_description
1 polymer ?
#
loop_
_entity_poly.entity_id
_entity_poly.type
_entity_poly.pdbx_seq_one_letter_code
_entity_poly.pdbx_strand_id
1 'polypeptide(L)'
;MNHKILHRQGSRWIARGVLCVAVFFIGVTSVASLKGQTPVNSSQVYEDRVVKVSDNDGEQSFHYRLLRPKLIEGGKKYPLVLFLHGAGERGSDNTSQLKYMPTWMAEEANQKTYPCFVVAPQCRNEKKWVDVDWGRKDSSPQSPMPTTDMVAAIKALEEIIASEPIDTTRIYLTGLSMGGYGSWDLVARMPNRFAAVV
;
A
#
# COMPACT_ATOMS: atom_id res chain seq x y z
N MET A 1 43.51 -44.40 -43.53
CA MET A 1 44.62 -43.92 -42.69
C MET A 1 44.03 -43.16 -41.51
N ASN A 2 44.32 -43.61 -40.28
CA ASN A 2 44.56 -42.87 -39.01
C ASN A 2 43.80 -41.53 -38.77
N HIS A 3 43.17 -41.22 -37.63
CA HIS A 3 43.45 -41.56 -36.24
C HIS A 3 42.25 -41.20 -35.31
N LYS A 4 42.05 -42.05 -34.29
CA LYS A 4 41.79 -41.77 -32.85
C LYS A 4 40.93 -40.57 -32.39
N ILE A 5 39.80 -40.93 -31.79
CA ILE A 5 39.22 -40.54 -30.47
C ILE A 5 39.76 -39.26 -29.81
N LEU A 6 38.83 -38.35 -29.48
CA LEU A 6 38.89 -37.51 -28.27
C LEU A 6 37.47 -37.33 -27.71
N HIS A 7 37.27 -37.92 -26.53
CA HIS A 7 36.11 -37.67 -25.66
C HIS A 7 36.12 -36.21 -25.18
N ARG A 8 34.97 -35.53 -25.26
CA ARG A 8 34.64 -34.45 -24.34
C ARG A 8 33.17 -34.55 -23.93
N GLN A 9 32.97 -34.64 -22.62
CA GLN A 9 31.67 -34.66 -21.96
C GLN A 9 30.87 -33.38 -22.28
N GLY A 10 29.59 -33.55 -22.55
CA GLY A 10 28.61 -32.47 -22.72
C GLY A 10 27.26 -32.95 -22.23
N SER A 11 26.83 -32.37 -21.12
CA SER A 11 25.70 -32.69 -20.24
C SER A 11 24.39 -33.11 -20.93
N ARG A 12 23.83 -34.23 -20.45
CA ARG A 12 22.45 -34.67 -20.69
C ARG A 12 21.47 -33.65 -20.09
N TRP A 13 20.60 -33.12 -20.93
CA TRP A 13 19.38 -32.43 -20.51
C TRP A 13 18.45 -33.45 -19.83
N ILE A 14 18.32 -33.36 -18.51
CA ILE A 14 17.25 -34.06 -17.79
C ILE A 14 16.10 -33.07 -17.67
N ALA A 15 15.08 -33.25 -18.51
CA ALA A 15 13.78 -32.67 -18.28
C ALA A 15 13.25 -33.20 -16.94
N ARG A 16 13.23 -32.35 -15.91
CA ARG A 16 12.46 -32.62 -14.69
C ARG A 16 11.15 -31.86 -14.81
N GLY A 17 10.07 -32.62 -15.02
CA GLY A 17 8.71 -32.11 -15.09
C GLY A 17 8.37 -31.29 -13.86
N VAL A 18 7.75 -30.13 -14.11
CA VAL A 18 7.09 -29.34 -13.07
C VAL A 18 5.85 -30.13 -12.65
N LEU A 19 5.87 -30.66 -11.43
CA LEU A 19 4.70 -31.25 -10.80
C LEU A 19 3.79 -30.10 -10.35
N CYS A 20 2.76 -29.78 -11.14
CA CYS A 20 1.65 -28.96 -10.69
C CYS A 20 0.86 -29.75 -9.65
N VAL A 21 1.12 -29.50 -8.36
CA VAL A 21 0.26 -29.98 -7.28
C VAL A 21 -0.98 -29.09 -7.27
N ALA A 22 -2.07 -29.59 -7.84
CA ALA A 22 -3.39 -29.02 -7.63
C ALA A 22 -3.80 -29.30 -6.17
N VAL A 23 -3.77 -28.27 -5.33
CA VAL A 23 -4.31 -28.34 -3.97
C VAL A 23 -5.82 -28.32 -4.08
N PHE A 24 -6.45 -29.48 -3.90
CA PHE A 24 -7.89 -29.59 -3.71
C PHE A 24 -8.25 -29.06 -2.32
N PHE A 25 -8.88 -27.89 -2.27
CA PHE A 25 -9.56 -27.41 -1.06
C PHE A 25 -10.79 -28.29 -0.82
N ILE A 26 -10.69 -29.25 0.10
CA ILE A 26 -11.86 -29.91 0.67
C ILE A 26 -12.49 -28.90 1.63
N GLY A 27 -13.68 -28.44 1.25
CA GLY A 27 -14.45 -27.47 2.01
C GLY A 27 -14.82 -28.00 3.39
N VAL A 28 -14.51 -27.19 4.41
CA VAL A 28 -15.22 -27.21 5.69
C VAL A 28 -15.98 -25.89 5.76
N THR A 29 -17.24 -25.93 5.34
CA THR A 29 -18.18 -24.83 5.51
C THR A 29 -18.64 -24.79 6.96
N SER A 30 -17.95 -24.00 7.78
CA SER A 30 -18.59 -23.37 8.93
C SER A 30 -18.44 -21.86 8.75
N VAL A 31 -19.39 -21.28 8.00
CA VAL A 31 -19.61 -19.83 8.06
C VAL A 31 -20.36 -19.58 9.35
N ALA A 32 -19.62 -19.43 10.44
CA ALA A 32 -20.17 -18.81 11.62
C ALA A 32 -20.59 -17.39 11.21
N SER A 33 -21.90 -17.17 11.11
CA SER A 33 -22.50 -15.88 10.85
C SER A 33 -22.08 -14.91 11.95
N LEU A 34 -21.07 -14.07 11.71
CA LEU A 34 -20.75 -12.89 12.52
C LEU A 34 -21.85 -11.83 12.31
N LYS A 35 -23.07 -12.15 12.75
CA LYS A 35 -24.15 -11.17 12.90
C LYS A 35 -23.98 -10.53 14.26
N GLY A 36 -23.62 -9.24 14.31
CA GLY A 36 -23.78 -8.46 15.54
C GLY A 36 -22.83 -7.29 15.78
N GLN A 37 -21.77 -7.09 15.00
CA GLN A 37 -20.97 -5.86 15.15
C GLN A 37 -21.51 -4.78 14.22
N THR A 38 -21.97 -3.67 14.82
CA THR A 38 -22.20 -2.43 14.10
C THR A 38 -20.94 -2.11 13.30
N PRO A 39 -21.03 -1.82 11.99
CA PRO A 39 -19.87 -1.46 11.20
C PRO A 39 -19.11 -0.32 11.88
N VAL A 40 -17.80 -0.49 12.04
CA VAL A 40 -16.97 0.54 12.65
C VAL A 40 -17.07 1.82 11.85
N ASN A 41 -17.31 2.94 12.54
CA ASN A 41 -17.27 4.25 11.90
C ASN A 41 -15.82 4.73 11.82
N SER A 42 -15.13 4.39 10.73
CA SER A 42 -13.70 4.70 10.55
C SER A 42 -13.38 6.18 10.76
N SER A 43 -14.26 7.11 10.38
CA SER A 43 -13.98 8.55 10.50
C SER A 43 -13.95 9.05 11.93
N GLN A 44 -14.54 8.31 12.88
CA GLN A 44 -14.44 8.59 14.31
C GLN A 44 -13.17 7.98 14.93
N VAL A 45 -12.61 6.94 14.31
CA VAL A 45 -11.42 6.24 14.81
C VAL A 45 -10.13 6.88 14.27
N TYR A 46 -10.16 7.36 13.03
CA TYR A 46 -9.02 8.02 12.40
C TYR A 46 -9.05 9.53 12.66
N GLU A 47 -7.92 10.07 13.12
CA GLU A 47 -7.71 11.50 13.29
C GLU A 47 -7.68 12.22 11.93
N ASP A 48 -8.35 13.38 11.84
CA ASP A 48 -8.24 14.28 10.69
C ASP A 48 -6.91 15.03 10.77
N ARG A 49 -6.17 15.04 9.66
CA ARG A 49 -4.88 15.71 9.54
C ARG A 49 -4.76 16.38 8.18
N VAL A 50 -3.92 17.41 8.14
CA VAL A 50 -3.67 18.19 6.92
C VAL A 50 -2.18 18.34 6.73
N VAL A 51 -1.73 18.16 5.50
CA VAL A 51 -0.41 18.63 5.03
C VAL A 51 -0.58 19.73 4.01
N LYS A 52 0.40 20.63 3.96
CA LYS A 52 0.42 21.70 2.97
C LYS A 52 1.50 21.46 1.93
N VAL A 53 1.16 21.56 0.65
CA VAL A 53 2.10 21.41 -0.47
C VAL A 53 1.95 22.59 -1.40
N SER A 54 3.05 23.21 -1.79
CA SER A 54 3.04 24.24 -2.82
C SER A 54 3.06 23.60 -4.21
N ASP A 55 2.16 24.04 -5.07
CA ASP A 55 2.20 23.78 -6.50
C ASP A 55 2.18 25.10 -7.30
N ASN A 56 1.97 25.03 -8.61
CA ASN A 56 1.94 26.20 -9.49
C ASN A 56 0.82 27.19 -9.13
N ASP A 57 -0.22 26.72 -8.42
CA ASP A 57 -1.37 27.52 -8.00
C ASP A 57 -1.21 28.05 -6.56
N GLY A 58 -0.02 27.86 -5.95
CA GLY A 58 0.30 28.32 -4.60
C GLY A 58 0.28 27.20 -3.55
N GLU A 59 0.16 27.58 -2.28
CA GLU A 59 0.06 26.61 -1.18
C GLU A 59 -1.33 25.96 -1.14
N GLN A 60 -1.36 24.64 -1.27
CA GLN A 60 -2.56 23.83 -1.25
C GLN A 60 -2.61 22.96 0.01
N SER A 61 -3.80 22.79 0.58
CA SER A 61 -4.04 21.91 1.73
C SER A 61 -4.55 20.55 1.26
N PHE A 62 -3.95 19.48 1.80
CA PHE A 62 -4.31 18.10 1.50
C PHE A 62 -4.69 17.37 2.77
N HIS A 63 -5.88 16.80 2.78
CA HIS A 63 -6.39 16.06 3.92
C HIS A 63 -5.94 14.60 3.88
N TYR A 64 -5.60 14.08 5.05
CA TYR A 64 -5.37 12.67 5.28
C TYR A 64 -5.95 12.23 6.61
N ARG A 65 -6.02 10.92 6.78
CA ARG A 65 -6.51 10.29 7.99
C ARG A 65 -5.40 9.49 8.63
N LEU A 66 -5.28 9.59 9.96
CA LEU A 66 -4.29 8.88 10.75
C LEU A 66 -4.98 7.94 11.74
N LEU A 67 -4.72 6.63 11.62
CA LEU A 67 -4.98 5.69 12.70
C LEU A 67 -3.72 5.57 13.56
N ARG A 68 -3.91 5.56 14.88
CA ARG A 68 -2.84 5.31 15.86
C ARG A 68 -3.14 4.02 16.60
N PRO A 69 -2.12 3.30 17.11
CA PRO A 69 -2.35 2.23 18.07
C PRO A 69 -3.16 2.76 19.26
N LYS A 70 -4.16 1.99 19.75
CA LYS A 70 -4.98 2.39 20.92
C LYS A 70 -4.14 2.75 22.14
N LEU A 71 -3.00 2.09 22.32
CA LEU A 71 -2.03 2.36 23.38
C LEU A 71 -0.63 2.46 22.79
N ILE A 72 0.01 3.60 23.02
CA ILE A 72 1.42 3.82 22.71
C ILE A 72 2.21 3.65 24.02
N GLU A 73 3.00 2.58 24.07
CA GLU A 73 3.88 2.29 25.20
C GLU A 73 5.18 3.07 25.07
N GLY A 74 5.63 3.69 26.17
CA GLY A 74 6.89 4.45 26.19
C GLY A 74 8.08 3.59 25.76
N GLY A 75 8.88 4.10 24.81
CA GLY A 75 10.07 3.41 24.29
C GLY A 75 9.79 2.35 23.22
N LYS A 76 8.53 1.99 22.97
CA LYS A 76 8.15 1.05 21.90
C LYS A 76 7.95 1.80 20.58
N LYS A 77 8.39 1.17 19.48
CA LYS A 77 8.18 1.64 18.11
C LYS A 77 7.22 0.71 17.36
N TYR A 78 6.37 1.29 16.51
CA TYR A 78 5.27 0.58 15.85
C TYR A 78 5.41 0.62 14.32
N PRO A 79 4.85 -0.38 13.60
CA PRO A 79 4.76 -0.32 12.15
C PRO A 79 3.95 0.87 11.67
N LEU A 80 4.18 1.24 10.42
CA LEU A 80 3.40 2.25 9.71
C LEU A 80 2.94 1.69 8.36
N VAL A 81 1.66 1.85 8.05
CA VAL A 81 1.10 1.50 6.75
C VAL A 81 0.67 2.77 6.02
N LEU A 82 1.17 3.00 4.81
CA LEU A 82 0.63 3.96 3.87
C LEU A 82 -0.40 3.26 2.97
N PHE A 83 -1.63 3.75 2.97
CA PHE A 83 -2.71 3.24 2.13
C PHE A 83 -3.10 4.25 1.04
N LEU A 84 -3.00 3.85 -0.23
CA LEU A 84 -3.45 4.64 -1.36
C LEU A 84 -4.79 4.11 -1.89
N HIS A 85 -5.83 4.93 -1.86
CA HIS A 85 -7.17 4.54 -2.29
C HIS A 85 -7.34 4.50 -3.83
N GLY A 86 -8.48 3.95 -4.29
CA GLY A 86 -8.83 3.87 -5.71
C GLY A 86 -9.47 5.14 -6.26
N ALA A 87 -9.75 5.18 -7.57
CA ALA A 87 -10.31 6.36 -8.20
C ALA A 87 -11.72 6.74 -7.69
N GLY A 88 -12.46 5.77 -7.11
CA GLY A 88 -13.81 5.96 -6.57
C GLY A 88 -13.85 6.68 -5.22
N GLU A 89 -12.71 6.76 -4.53
CA GLU A 89 -12.60 7.38 -3.20
C GLU A 89 -11.96 8.78 -3.24
N ARG A 90 -11.69 9.29 -4.45
CA ARG A 90 -11.24 10.68 -4.64
C ARG A 90 -12.29 11.64 -4.10
N GLY A 91 -11.83 12.75 -3.55
CA GLY A 91 -12.75 13.71 -2.95
C GLY A 91 -12.05 14.79 -2.14
N SER A 92 -12.88 15.47 -1.36
CA SER A 92 -12.48 16.50 -0.40
C SER A 92 -13.24 16.36 0.93
N ASP A 93 -13.98 15.27 1.10
CA ASP A 93 -14.78 14.96 2.30
C ASP A 93 -13.93 14.36 3.42
N ASN A 94 -12.70 13.94 3.12
CA ASN A 94 -11.77 13.28 4.02
C ASN A 94 -12.37 12.04 4.71
N THR A 95 -13.31 11.34 4.07
CA THR A 95 -13.88 10.09 4.59
C THR A 95 -13.98 8.98 3.55
N SER A 96 -14.11 9.33 2.27
CA SER A 96 -14.29 8.35 1.19
C SER A 96 -13.11 7.38 1.08
N GLN A 97 -11.89 7.82 1.40
CA GLN A 97 -10.69 6.97 1.41
C GLN A 97 -10.65 5.95 2.54
N LEU A 98 -11.55 6.03 3.53
CA LEU A 98 -11.55 5.15 4.70
C LEU A 98 -12.33 3.85 4.50
N LYS A 99 -12.61 3.47 3.24
CA LYS A 99 -13.26 2.21 2.85
C LYS A 99 -12.24 1.08 2.73
N TYR A 100 -12.70 -0.16 2.83
CA TYR A 100 -11.89 -1.38 2.63
C TYR A 100 -10.85 -1.58 3.74
N MET A 101 -9.55 -1.53 3.43
CA MET A 101 -8.48 -1.81 4.38
C MET A 101 -8.49 -0.84 5.57
N PRO A 102 -8.63 0.49 5.40
CA PRO A 102 -8.81 1.39 6.54
C PRO A 102 -9.96 1.04 7.47
N THR A 103 -11.13 0.63 6.94
CA THR A 103 -12.25 0.14 7.77
C THR A 103 -11.87 -1.11 8.56
N TRP A 104 -11.26 -2.08 7.89
CA TRP A 104 -10.81 -3.32 8.53
C TRP A 104 -9.79 -3.02 9.64
N MET A 105 -8.82 -2.14 9.38
CA MET A 105 -7.84 -1.70 10.39
C MET A 105 -8.46 -0.92 11.55
N ALA A 106 -9.61 -0.26 11.33
CA ALA A 106 -10.34 0.45 12.39
C ALA A 106 -11.04 -0.50 13.37
N GLU A 107 -11.30 -1.74 12.98
CA GLU A 107 -11.98 -2.72 13.84
C GLU A 107 -11.16 -3.00 15.10
N GLU A 108 -11.83 -3.09 16.25
CA GLU A 108 -11.17 -3.29 17.54
C GLU A 108 -10.31 -4.57 17.57
N ALA A 109 -10.79 -5.65 16.95
CA ALA A 109 -10.05 -6.90 16.87
C ALA A 109 -8.74 -6.74 16.09
N ASN A 110 -8.73 -5.96 15.01
CA ASN A 110 -7.55 -5.76 14.19
C ASN A 110 -6.59 -4.75 14.81
N GLN A 111 -7.09 -3.68 15.46
CA GLN A 111 -6.24 -2.77 16.24
C GLN A 111 -5.53 -3.49 17.40
N LYS A 112 -6.19 -4.48 18.02
CA LYS A 112 -5.60 -5.30 19.08
C LYS A 112 -4.56 -6.28 18.55
N THR A 113 -4.86 -6.94 17.43
CA THR A 113 -3.97 -7.94 16.82
C THR A 113 -2.77 -7.30 16.13
N TYR A 114 -2.97 -6.16 15.48
CA TYR A 114 -1.99 -5.47 14.64
C TYR A 114 -1.85 -4.00 15.05
N PRO A 115 -1.29 -3.70 16.25
CA PRO A 115 -1.07 -2.33 16.68
C PRO A 115 -0.05 -1.66 15.75
N CYS A 116 -0.53 -0.71 14.95
CA CYS A 116 0.27 0.05 14.00
C CYS A 116 -0.36 1.41 13.71
N PHE A 117 0.40 2.26 13.04
CA PHE A 117 -0.10 3.48 12.44
C PHE A 117 -0.59 3.22 11.02
N VAL A 118 -1.66 3.90 10.61
CA VAL A 118 -2.14 3.89 9.21
C VAL A 118 -2.31 5.33 8.73
N VAL A 119 -1.66 5.67 7.63
CA VAL A 119 -1.80 6.95 6.93
C VAL A 119 -2.61 6.73 5.67
N ALA A 120 -3.77 7.38 5.59
CA ALA A 120 -4.71 7.28 4.46
C ALA A 120 -4.98 8.69 3.88
N PRO A 121 -4.11 9.18 2.98
CA PRO A 121 -4.32 10.43 2.27
C PRO A 121 -5.50 10.33 1.29
N GLN A 122 -6.20 11.44 1.06
CA GLN A 122 -7.23 11.52 0.02
C GLN A 122 -6.71 12.29 -1.20
N CYS A 123 -6.62 11.62 -2.34
CA CYS A 123 -6.40 12.24 -3.63
C CYS A 123 -7.63 13.10 -3.99
N ARG A 124 -7.38 14.32 -4.45
CA ARG A 124 -8.43 15.28 -4.82
C ARG A 124 -9.26 14.78 -6.00
N ASN A 125 -10.45 15.36 -6.14
CA ASN A 125 -11.32 15.14 -7.30
C ASN A 125 -10.56 15.36 -8.61
N GLU A 126 -10.83 14.50 -9.59
CA GLU A 126 -10.26 14.55 -10.95
C GLU A 126 -8.73 14.40 -11.04
N LYS A 127 -8.02 14.33 -9.91
CA LYS A 127 -6.58 14.05 -9.86
C LYS A 127 -6.30 12.54 -9.80
N LYS A 128 -5.02 12.20 -9.87
CA LYS A 128 -4.49 10.83 -9.78
C LYS A 128 -3.23 10.81 -8.92
N TRP A 129 -2.96 9.65 -8.31
CA TRP A 129 -1.66 9.38 -7.70
C TRP A 129 -0.52 9.38 -8.73
N VAL A 130 -0.80 8.93 -9.95
CA VAL A 130 0.17 8.86 -11.05
C VAL A 130 -0.51 9.31 -12.35
N ASP A 131 0.16 10.16 -13.11
CA ASP A 131 -0.33 10.65 -14.41
C ASP A 131 -0.11 9.61 -15.52
N VAL A 132 -0.87 8.52 -15.44
CA VAL A 132 -0.93 7.47 -16.45
C VAL A 132 -2.27 7.45 -17.15
N ASP A 133 -2.25 7.18 -18.46
CA ASP A 133 -3.45 6.87 -19.23
C ASP A 133 -3.85 5.41 -19.01
N TRP A 134 -5.00 5.19 -18.36
CA TRP A 134 -5.52 3.84 -18.09
C TRP A 134 -6.12 3.15 -19.31
N GLY A 135 -6.30 3.87 -20.43
CA GLY A 135 -6.74 3.30 -21.70
C GLY A 135 -5.58 2.77 -22.56
N ARG A 136 -4.33 3.11 -22.21
CA ARG A 136 -3.13 2.65 -22.90
C ARG A 136 -2.90 1.16 -22.65
N LYS A 137 -2.44 0.45 -23.70
CA LYS A 137 -2.12 -0.99 -23.63
C LYS A 137 -0.64 -1.29 -23.51
N ASP A 138 0.22 -0.30 -23.74
CA ASP A 138 1.66 -0.38 -23.56
C ASP A 138 2.10 0.19 -22.21
N SER A 139 3.32 -0.15 -21.79
CA SER A 139 3.90 0.38 -20.57
C SER A 139 4.11 1.89 -20.68
N SER A 140 3.80 2.61 -19.60
CA SER A 140 4.12 4.04 -19.48
C SER A 140 5.36 4.19 -18.60
N PRO A 141 6.39 4.94 -19.05
CA PRO A 141 7.53 5.23 -18.20
C PRO A 141 7.07 6.06 -17.00
N GLN A 142 7.76 5.91 -15.87
CA GLN A 142 7.51 6.74 -14.71
C GLN A 142 7.79 8.21 -15.03
N SER A 143 6.84 9.11 -14.72
CA SER A 143 7.03 10.55 -14.85
C SER A 143 8.22 11.01 -13.98
N PRO A 144 9.10 11.92 -14.47
CA PRO A 144 10.21 12.45 -13.68
C PRO A 144 9.75 13.05 -12.35
N MET A 145 8.59 13.73 -12.35
CA MET A 145 8.00 14.33 -11.16
C MET A 145 6.74 13.57 -10.73
N PRO A 146 6.55 13.34 -9.41
CA PRO A 146 5.28 12.86 -8.87
C PRO A 146 4.18 13.93 -9.06
N THR A 147 2.91 13.50 -9.05
CA THR A 147 1.78 14.42 -9.02
C THR A 147 1.75 15.18 -7.68
N THR A 148 1.11 16.36 -7.61
CA THR A 148 0.98 17.10 -6.36
C THR A 148 0.32 16.27 -5.26
N ASP A 149 -0.69 15.46 -5.61
CA ASP A 149 -1.39 14.57 -4.68
C ASP A 149 -0.46 13.46 -4.16
N MET A 150 0.45 12.93 -4.98
CA MET A 150 1.49 12.00 -4.53
C MET A 150 2.54 12.70 -3.64
N VAL A 151 2.93 13.94 -3.96
CA VAL A 151 3.81 14.73 -3.08
C VAL A 151 3.16 14.94 -1.72
N ALA A 152 1.87 15.21 -1.66
CA ALA A 152 1.13 15.34 -0.40
C ALA A 152 1.09 14.02 0.38
N ALA A 153 0.87 12.88 -0.30
CA ALA A 153 0.92 11.57 0.34
C ALA A 153 2.31 11.26 0.93
N ILE A 154 3.38 11.56 0.20
CA ILE A 154 4.76 11.43 0.66
C ILE A 154 5.00 12.34 1.88
N LYS A 155 4.56 13.59 1.81
CA LYS A 155 4.73 14.54 2.91
C LYS A 155 4.00 14.08 4.17
N ALA A 156 2.77 13.59 4.05
CA ALA A 156 2.02 13.03 5.18
C ALA A 156 2.73 11.82 5.79
N LEU A 157 3.28 10.92 4.95
CA LEU A 157 4.09 9.79 5.42
C LEU A 157 5.30 10.25 6.22
N GLU A 158 6.11 11.16 5.68
CA GLU A 158 7.35 11.63 6.31
C GLU A 158 7.08 12.44 7.59
N GLU A 159 6.02 13.25 7.63
CA GLU A 159 5.61 13.95 8.85
C GLU A 159 5.25 12.99 9.98
N ILE A 160 4.56 11.89 9.68
CA ILE A 160 4.23 10.86 10.68
C ILE A 160 5.47 10.07 11.11
N ILE A 161 6.38 9.74 10.19
CA ILE A 161 7.66 9.11 10.53
C ILE A 161 8.46 10.00 11.50
N ALA A 162 8.42 11.33 11.32
CA ALA A 162 9.17 12.27 12.14
C ALA A 162 8.52 12.56 13.51
N SER A 163 7.19 12.47 13.62
CA SER A 163 6.44 12.91 14.81
C SER A 163 5.92 11.79 15.70
N GLU A 164 5.84 10.56 15.19
CA GLU A 164 5.30 9.40 15.92
C GLU A 164 6.39 8.35 16.20
N PRO A 165 6.21 7.45 17.18
CA PRO A 165 7.17 6.39 17.49
C PRO A 165 7.14 5.27 16.42
N ILE A 166 7.63 5.57 15.23
CA ILE A 166 7.63 4.67 14.08
C ILE A 166 8.88 3.79 14.06
N ASP A 167 8.67 2.51 13.81
CA ASP A 167 9.71 1.56 13.44
C ASP A 167 9.99 1.70 11.94
N THR A 168 11.07 2.40 11.59
CA THR A 168 11.42 2.70 10.21
C THR A 168 11.81 1.48 9.39
N THR A 169 12.01 0.32 10.04
CA THR A 169 12.25 -0.96 9.35
C THR A 169 10.96 -1.71 9.00
N ARG A 170 9.80 -1.20 9.45
CA ARG A 170 8.46 -1.79 9.23
C ARG A 170 7.46 -0.75 8.72
N ILE A 171 7.85 -0.08 7.64
CA ILE A 171 6.96 0.79 6.86
C ILE A 171 6.43 -0.01 5.68
N TYR A 172 5.11 -0.11 5.56
CA TYR A 172 4.43 -0.89 4.53
C TYR A 172 3.64 0.03 3.61
N LEU A 173 3.51 -0.35 2.35
CA LEU A 173 2.72 0.35 1.35
C LEU A 173 1.71 -0.59 0.74
N THR A 174 0.49 -0.12 0.56
CA THR A 174 -0.48 -0.84 -0.27
C THR A 174 -1.50 0.12 -0.88
N GLY A 175 -2.12 -0.30 -1.96
CA GLY A 175 -3.22 0.45 -2.55
C GLY A 175 -4.02 -0.36 -3.55
N LEU A 176 -5.23 0.11 -3.83
CA LEU A 176 -6.16 -0.59 -4.73
C LEU A 176 -6.38 0.20 -6.02
N SER A 177 -6.43 -0.49 -7.17
CA SER A 177 -6.71 0.13 -8.48
C SER A 177 -5.77 1.33 -8.75
N MET A 178 -6.28 2.57 -8.80
CA MET A 178 -5.48 3.80 -8.88
C MET A 178 -4.38 3.85 -7.79
N GLY A 179 -4.68 3.42 -6.57
CA GLY A 179 -3.72 3.30 -5.48
C GLY A 179 -2.68 2.20 -5.68
N GLY A 180 -3.01 1.16 -6.45
CA GLY A 180 -2.03 0.16 -6.89
C GLY A 180 -1.01 0.76 -7.86
N TYR A 181 -1.45 1.58 -8.83
CA TYR A 181 -0.52 2.37 -9.66
C TYR A 181 0.34 3.29 -8.81
N GLY A 182 -0.26 4.00 -7.85
CA GLY A 182 0.47 4.83 -6.89
C GLY A 182 1.49 4.05 -6.09
N SER A 183 1.17 2.83 -5.67
CA SER A 183 2.07 2.00 -4.86
C SER A 183 3.32 1.59 -5.65
N TRP A 184 3.15 1.19 -6.91
CA TRP A 184 4.27 0.86 -7.81
C TRP A 184 5.11 2.08 -8.20
N ASP A 185 4.48 3.23 -8.44
CA ASP A 185 5.21 4.48 -8.67
C ASP A 185 6.06 4.86 -7.45
N LEU A 186 5.47 4.76 -6.26
CA LEU A 186 6.08 5.22 -5.04
C LEU A 186 7.26 4.36 -4.59
N VAL A 187 7.17 3.03 -4.74
CA VAL A 187 8.31 2.13 -4.46
C VAL A 187 9.46 2.34 -5.44
N ALA A 188 9.18 2.67 -6.71
CA ALA A 188 10.22 3.01 -7.67
C ALA A 188 10.93 4.34 -7.33
N ARG A 189 10.20 5.32 -6.78
CA ARG A 189 10.78 6.60 -6.32
C ARG A 189 11.55 6.46 -5.00
N MET A 190 11.11 5.57 -4.11
CA MET A 190 11.66 5.43 -2.76
C MET A 190 12.03 3.97 -2.46
N PRO A 191 13.02 3.39 -3.18
CA PRO A 191 13.28 1.95 -3.17
C PRO A 191 13.69 1.38 -1.81
N ASN A 192 14.17 2.22 -0.89
CA ASN A 192 14.62 1.81 0.44
C ASN A 192 13.64 2.21 1.56
N ARG A 193 12.45 2.74 1.21
CA ARG A 193 11.51 3.25 2.22
C ARG A 193 10.59 2.16 2.78
N PHE A 194 10.19 1.20 1.96
CA PHE A 194 9.16 0.22 2.33
C PHE A 194 9.74 -1.17 2.56
N ALA A 195 9.34 -1.79 3.67
CA ALA A 195 9.67 -3.17 4.01
C ALA A 195 8.88 -4.18 3.17
N ALA A 196 7.66 -3.82 2.75
CA ALA A 196 6.85 -4.60 1.80
C ALA A 196 5.84 -3.70 1.08
N VAL A 197 5.41 -4.15 -0.10
CA VAL A 197 4.37 -3.52 -0.92
C VAL A 197 3.35 -4.59 -1.33
N VAL A 198 2.05 -4.26 -1.28
CA VAL A 198 0.94 -5.13 -1.72
C VAL A 198 0.10 -4.44 -2.78
#